data_AF-A0A1H4H0Z1-F1
#
_entry.id   AF-A0A1H4H0Z1-F1
#
_cell.length_a   1.000
_cell.length_b   1.000
_cell.length_c   1.000
_cell.angle_alpha   90.00
_cell.angle_beta   90.00
_cell.angle_gamma   90.00
#
_symmetry.space_group_name_H-M   'P 1'
#
loop_
_entity.id
_entity.type
_entity.pdbx_description
1 polymer ?
#
loop_
_entity_poly.entity_id
_entity_poly.type
_entity_poly.pdbx_seq_one_letter_code
_entity_poly.pdbx_strand_id
1 'polypeptide(L)' 'MKFPKKALVLYFGVMLIAGVLSACSTVKPYQKNKLNDSEMALSARSAQKFEQSFQLYREAGSGANGGKSGGGCGCN' A
#
# COMPACT_ATOMS: atom_id res chain seq x y z
N MET A 1 25.19 35.47 -17.43
CA MET A 1 24.86 34.49 -16.37
C MET A 1 24.91 33.09 -16.98
N LYS A 2 25.91 32.26 -16.65
CA LYS A 2 26.01 30.88 -17.15
C LYS A 2 25.46 29.95 -16.07
N PHE A 3 24.19 29.56 -16.19
CA PHE A 3 23.63 28.56 -15.28
C PHE A 3 24.35 27.21 -15.53
N PRO A 4 24.95 26.60 -14.49
CA PRO A 4 25.65 25.34 -14.68
C PRO A 4 24.64 24.27 -15.08
N LYS A 5 24.90 23.58 -16.21
CA LYS A 5 23.99 22.57 -16.80
C LYS A 5 23.56 21.49 -15.77
N LYS A 6 24.43 21.18 -14.79
CA LYS A 6 24.14 20.26 -13.68
C LYS A 6 23.05 20.77 -12.73
N ALA A 7 23.01 22.08 -12.45
CA ALA A 7 21.98 22.69 -11.62
C ALA A 7 20.63 22.77 -12.35
N LEU A 8 20.65 22.98 -13.68
CA LEU A 8 19.44 22.93 -14.50
C LEU A 8 18.80 21.53 -14.51
N VAL A 9 19.61 20.47 -14.64
CA VAL A 9 19.14 19.08 -14.61
C VAL A 9 18.60 18.71 -13.23
N LEU A 10 19.26 19.12 -12.15
CA LEU A 10 18.78 18.92 -10.78
C LEU A 10 17.44 19.62 -10.54
N TYR A 11 17.30 20.87 -10.98
CA TYR A 11 16.05 21.62 -10.86
C TYR A 11 14.90 20.95 -11.61
N PHE A 12 15.16 20.48 -12.83
CA PHE A 12 14.15 19.77 -13.63
C PHE A 12 13.73 18.44 -13.00
N GLY A 13 14.68 17.69 -12.42
CA GLY A 13 14.40 16.44 -11.70
C GLY A 13 13.54 16.66 -10.45
N VAL A 14 13.82 17.70 -9.67
CA VAL A 14 13.02 18.04 -8.48
C VAL A 14 11.59 18.44 -8.86
N MET A 15 11.42 19.22 -9.94
CA MET A 15 10.10 19.60 -10.45
C MET A 15 9.28 18.38 -10.90
N LEU A 16 9.93 17.43 -11.57
CA LEU A 16 9.29 16.20 -12.02
C LEU A 16 8.80 15.34 -10.85
N ILE A 17 9.62 15.19 -9.81
CA ILE A 17 9.25 14.43 -8.61
C ILE A 17 8.07 15.11 -7.90
N ALA A 18 8.11 16.43 -7.72
CA ALA A 18 7.03 17.16 -7.06
C ALA A 18 5.66 17.00 -7.76
N GLY A 19 5.64 16.91 -9.10
CA GLY A 19 4.40 16.70 -9.87
C GLY A 19 3.77 15.31 -9.70
N VAL A 20 4.54 14.27 -9.37
CA VAL A 20 3.99 12.92 -9.16
C VAL A 20 3.31 12.80 -7.79
N LEU A 21 3.81 13.52 -6.78
CA LEU A 21 3.23 13.46 -5.43
C LEU A 21 1.90 14.23 -5.30
N SER A 22 1.54 15.10 -6.24
CA SER A 22 0.28 15.87 -6.20
C SER A 22 -0.99 15.07 -6.52
N ALA A 23 -0.87 13.80 -6.93
CA ALA A 23 -2.03 12.98 -7.30
C ALA A 23 -2.85 12.46 -6.09
N CYS A 24 -2.35 12.60 -4.86
CA CYS A 24 -3.05 12.12 -3.67
C CYS A 24 -4.18 13.10 -3.27
N SER A 25 -5.42 12.63 -3.27
CA SER A 25 -6.60 13.44 -2.92
C SER A 25 -7.37 12.85 -1.75
N THR A 26 -7.90 13.71 -0.87
CA THR A 26 -8.76 13.28 0.24
C THR A 26 -10.17 12.96 -0.26
N VAL A 27 -10.64 11.74 0.00
CA VAL A 27 -11.96 11.27 -0.44
C VAL A 27 -12.98 11.47 0.68
N LYS A 28 -14.15 12.03 0.32
CA LYS A 28 -15.23 12.26 1.29
C LYS A 28 -15.79 10.94 1.81
N PRO A 29 -16.24 10.85 3.08
CA PRO A 29 -16.61 9.58 3.71
C PRO A 29 -17.64 8.75 2.92
N TYR A 30 -18.64 9.39 2.32
CA TYR A 30 -19.69 8.73 1.54
C TYR A 30 -19.21 8.18 0.19
N GLN A 31 -18.12 8.70 -0.37
CA GLN A 31 -17.51 8.18 -1.61
C GLN A 31 -16.66 6.95 -1.33
N LYS A 32 -16.18 6.76 -0.10
CA LYS A 32 -15.38 5.60 0.29
C LYS A 32 -16.14 4.28 0.11
N ASN A 33 -17.47 4.29 0.25
CA ASN A 33 -18.28 3.10 -0.01
C ASN A 33 -18.17 2.59 -1.46
N LYS A 34 -17.87 3.46 -2.43
CA LYS A 34 -17.66 3.08 -3.83
C LYS A 34 -16.21 2.66 -4.12
N LEU A 35 -15.27 3.09 -3.29
CA LEU A 35 -13.87 2.65 -3.39
C LEU A 35 -13.65 1.32 -2.65
N ASN A 36 -14.36 1.07 -1.55
CA ASN A 36 -14.22 -0.12 -0.72
C ASN A 36 -14.72 -1.37 -1.46
N ASP A 37 -13.80 -2.05 -2.15
CA ASP A 37 -14.01 -3.38 -2.68
C ASP A 37 -14.02 -4.43 -1.55
N SER A 38 -14.88 -5.42 -1.70
CA SER A 38 -14.91 -6.65 -0.90
C SER A 38 -13.57 -7.39 -0.86
N GLU A 39 -12.75 -7.26 -1.91
CA GLU A 39 -11.43 -7.89 -1.98
C GLU A 39 -10.35 -7.15 -1.18
N MET A 40 -10.58 -5.88 -0.83
CA MET A 40 -9.64 -5.09 -0.01
C MET A 40 -9.78 -5.37 1.50
N ALA A 41 -10.72 -6.23 1.90
CA ALA A 41 -10.77 -6.70 3.27
C ALA A 41 -9.52 -7.54 3.56
N LEU A 42 -8.69 -7.06 4.49
CA LEU A 42 -7.47 -7.76 4.91
C LEU A 42 -7.76 -9.13 5.56
N SER A 43 -9.01 -9.43 5.92
CA SER A 43 -9.37 -10.70 6.52
C SER A 43 -9.50 -11.80 5.47
N ALA A 44 -8.96 -12.98 5.77
CA ALA A 44 -9.11 -14.14 4.91
C ALA A 44 -10.59 -14.56 4.79
N ARG A 45 -11.01 -14.85 3.56
CA ARG A 45 -12.32 -15.46 3.28
C ARG A 45 -12.41 -16.83 3.97
N SER A 46 -13.61 -17.28 4.27
CA SER A 46 -13.84 -18.60 4.91
C SER A 46 -13.15 -19.74 4.16
N ALA A 47 -13.17 -19.72 2.83
CA ALA A 47 -12.48 -20.71 1.99
C ALA A 47 -10.95 -20.67 2.09
N GLN A 48 -10.35 -19.50 2.36
CA GLN A 48 -8.90 -19.30 2.40
C GLN A 48 -8.29 -19.55 3.79
N LYS A 49 -9.12 -19.68 4.84
CA LYS A 49 -8.65 -19.93 6.21
C LYS A 49 -7.87 -21.24 6.33
N PHE A 50 -8.32 -22.28 5.63
CA PHE A 50 -7.62 -23.58 5.63
C PHE A 50 -6.25 -23.46 4.96
N GLU A 51 -6.20 -22.75 3.83
CA GLU A 51 -4.97 -22.48 3.09
C GLU A 51 -3.95 -21.74 3.95
N GLN A 52 -4.39 -20.64 4.56
CA GLN A 52 -3.58 -19.83 5.44
C GLN A 52 -3.12 -20.62 6.67
N SER A 53 -3.97 -21.48 7.23
CA SER A 53 -3.61 -22.34 8.36
C SER A 53 -2.49 -23.31 7.99
N PHE A 54 -2.55 -23.96 6.81
CA PHE A 54 -1.47 -24.86 6.40
C PHE A 54 -0.15 -24.10 6.22
N GLN A 55 -0.18 -22.90 5.63
CA GLN A 55 1.02 -22.09 5.39
C GLN A 55 1.64 -21.64 6.72
N LEU A 56 0.81 -21.23 7.69
CA LEU A 56 1.24 -20.94 9.05
C LEU A 56 1.87 -22.15 9.73
N TYR A 57 1.21 -23.30 9.68
CA TYR A 57 1.68 -24.50 10.39
C TYR A 57 2.96 -25.08 9.76
N ARG A 58 3.09 -25.06 8.43
CA ARG A 58 4.19 -25.71 7.72
C ARG A 58 5.37 -24.79 7.45
N GLU A 59 5.10 -23.53 7.14
CA GLU A 59 6.09 -22.57 6.64
C GLU A 59 6.31 -21.41 7.61
N ALA A 60 5.57 -21.37 8.74
CA ALA A 60 5.56 -20.25 9.70
C ALA A 60 5.33 -18.87 9.05
N GLY A 61 4.83 -18.86 7.82
CA GLY A 61 4.61 -17.67 7.01
C GLY A 61 3.17 -17.22 7.15
N SER A 62 2.95 -15.96 7.50
CA SER A 62 1.63 -15.36 7.38
C SER A 62 1.70 -13.87 7.11
N GLY A 63 0.91 -13.44 6.12
CA GLY A 63 0.77 -12.04 5.72
C GLY A 63 -0.03 -11.20 6.70
N ALA A 64 -0.06 -9.88 6.47
CA ALA A 64 -0.80 -8.93 7.28
C ALA A 64 -2.31 -9.04 7.00
N ASN A 65 -3.02 -9.86 7.78
CA ASN A 65 -4.43 -10.17 7.53
C ASN A 65 -5.43 -9.46 8.46
N GLY A 66 -5.12 -8.23 8.92
CA GLY A 66 -6.06 -7.32 9.59
C GLY A 66 -6.66 -7.78 10.93
N GLY A 67 -6.31 -8.97 11.41
CA GLY A 67 -6.90 -9.57 12.61
C GLY A 67 -6.12 -10.76 13.15
N LYS A 68 -5.17 -10.47 14.04
CA LYS A 68 -4.68 -11.32 15.15
C LYS A 68 -4.07 -12.71 14.85
N SER A 69 -3.89 -13.16 13.60
CA SER A 69 -3.10 -14.37 13.30
C SER A 69 -2.32 -14.26 11.98
N GLY A 70 -1.67 -13.12 11.77
CA GLY A 70 -0.76 -12.87 10.65
C GLY A 70 0.58 -12.37 11.18
N GLY A 71 1.61 -13.21 11.11
CA GLY A 71 2.98 -13.01 11.55
C GLY A 71 3.80 -12.07 10.67
N GLY A 72 3.18 -11.03 10.12
CA GLY A 72 3.87 -9.84 9.63
C GLY A 72 4.00 -8.83 10.76
N CYS A 73 4.93 -7.87 10.63
CA CYS A 73 4.98 -6.71 11.51
C CYS A 73 3.62 -6.01 11.44
N GLY A 74 2.76 -6.31 12.42
CA GLY A 74 1.33 -5.98 12.43
C GLY A 74 1.10 -4.51 12.67
N CYS A 75 1.59 -3.67 11.76
CA CYS A 75 1.27 -2.27 11.73
C CYS A 75 -0.19 -2.14 11.29
N ASN A 76 -1.02 -1.77 12.26
CA ASN A 76 -2.31 -1.15 12.04
C ASN A 76 -2.10 0.36 11.87
#